data_AF-A0A838B3F4-F1
#
_entry.id   AF-A0A838B3F4-F1
#
_cell.length_a   1.000
_cell.length_b   1.000
_cell.length_c   1.000
_cell.angle_alpha   90.00
_cell.angle_beta   90.00
_cell.angle_gamma   90.00
#
_symmetry.space_group_name_H-M   'P 1'
#
loop_
_entity.id
_entity.type
_entity.pdbx_description
1 polymer ?
#
loop_
_entity_poly.entity_id
_entity_poly.type
_entity_poly.pdbx_seq_one_letter_code
_entity_poly.pdbx_strand_id
1 'polypeptide(L)'
;MLKRVRSLLREEQPVFRKLELHVAHGCNLACESCSHYSNHAHSGTVSLEDADRWMGLWSRHVSVTRFSLLGGEPTIHPQLPQFVGLVRRHWPHTQIEIVSNGFFLHRHPTLPVVLAADPDARLVISVHHDSEEYRDRLKPVFALLEQWRQEHGFVAKVRPAHKNWTRRYEGFGDTMLPFEDGDPRASWEACPARHCKQLLDGRIWKCAALAYLPMQKAKYRLADKWDRYLAYQPLDPDCSRAELDAFAVLEDEAACGMCPAKERLFELPLPLRMPKARAATAAQP
;
A
#
# COMPACT_ATOMS: atom_id res chain seq x y z
N MET A 1 36.68 -17.73 10.74
CA MET A 1 35.95 -18.38 11.86
C MET A 1 34.86 -17.48 12.47
N LEU A 2 35.11 -16.21 12.81
CA LEU A 2 34.10 -15.32 13.42
C LEU A 2 32.81 -15.08 12.60
N LYS A 3 32.88 -15.04 11.26
CA LYS A 3 31.68 -14.89 10.40
C LYS A 3 30.75 -16.12 10.42
N ARG A 4 31.31 -17.33 10.56
CA ARG A 4 30.53 -18.58 10.65
C ARG A 4 29.88 -18.75 12.03
N VAL A 5 30.54 -18.29 13.09
CA VAL A 5 29.97 -18.35 14.46
C VAL A 5 28.81 -17.35 14.63
N ARG A 6 28.89 -16.15 14.02
CA ARG A 6 27.75 -15.19 14.00
C ARG A 6 26.51 -15.71 13.26
N SER A 7 26.71 -16.57 12.26
CA SER A 7 25.63 -17.17 11.46
C SER A 7 24.89 -18.29 12.20
N LEU A 8 25.52 -18.91 13.20
CA LEU A 8 24.96 -20.04 13.96
C LEU A 8 24.21 -19.60 15.22
N LEU A 9 24.29 -18.32 15.58
CA LEU A 9 23.70 -17.74 16.80
C LEU A 9 22.62 -16.68 16.52
N ARG A 10 22.32 -16.38 15.25
CA ARG A 10 21.10 -15.63 14.91
C ARG A 10 20.00 -16.66 14.73
N GLU A 11 19.08 -16.71 15.68
CA GLU A 11 17.76 -17.27 15.41
C GLU A 11 17.24 -16.67 14.10
N GLU A 12 16.68 -17.51 13.23
CA GLU A 12 16.16 -17.04 11.95
C GLU A 12 15.10 -15.96 12.22
N GLN A 13 15.31 -14.78 11.62
CA GLN A 13 14.36 -13.69 11.77
C GLN A 13 13.05 -14.07 11.08
N PRO A 14 11.89 -13.80 11.69
CA PRO A 14 10.62 -13.96 11.00
C PRO A 14 10.60 -13.15 9.71
N VAL A 15 10.01 -13.75 8.67
CA VAL A 15 9.99 -13.19 7.32
C VAL A 15 8.60 -12.68 6.98
N PHE A 16 8.48 -11.38 6.73
CA PHE A 16 7.30 -10.83 6.08
C PHE A 16 7.44 -10.93 4.57
N ARG A 17 6.50 -11.65 3.94
CA ARG A 17 6.44 -11.78 2.47
C ARG A 17 6.33 -10.42 1.78
N LYS A 18 5.56 -9.49 2.36
CA LYS A 18 5.44 -8.13 1.86
C LYS A 18 5.19 -7.15 3.00
N LEU A 19 5.94 -6.05 2.99
CA LEU A 19 5.72 -4.89 3.86
C LEU A 19 5.55 -3.66 2.99
N GLU A 20 4.55 -2.84 3.30
CA GLU A 20 4.15 -1.69 2.49
C GLU A 20 4.21 -0.41 3.32
N LEU A 21 4.61 0.70 2.70
CA LEU A 21 4.59 2.02 3.31
C LEU A 21 3.82 2.99 2.40
N HIS A 22 2.83 3.67 2.96
CA HIS A 22 2.30 4.91 2.37
C HIS A 22 3.34 6.01 2.54
N VAL A 23 4.01 6.43 1.46
CA VAL A 23 4.86 7.63 1.49
C VAL A 23 4.01 8.89 1.37
N ALA A 24 2.85 8.81 0.72
CA ALA A 24 1.82 9.84 0.69
C ALA A 24 0.46 9.21 1.03
N HIS A 25 -0.46 9.96 1.62
CA HIS A 25 -1.83 9.48 1.85
C HIS A 25 -2.81 9.95 0.76
N GLY A 26 -2.51 11.10 0.14
CA GLY A 26 -3.34 11.66 -0.92
C GLY A 26 -3.14 10.99 -2.27
N CYS A 27 -4.19 10.95 -3.09
CA CYS A 27 -4.17 10.40 -4.44
C CYS A 27 -4.89 11.35 -5.40
N ASN A 28 -4.45 11.38 -6.66
CA ASN A 28 -5.11 12.10 -7.75
C ASN A 28 -6.16 11.27 -8.49
N LEU A 29 -6.48 10.07 -8.01
CA LEU A 29 -7.54 9.21 -8.52
C LEU A 29 -8.64 9.00 -7.49
N ALA A 30 -9.85 8.77 -8.00
CA ALA A 30 -11.09 8.54 -7.26
C ALA A 30 -11.58 7.10 -7.35
N CYS A 31 -10.68 6.12 -7.44
CA CYS A 31 -11.02 4.70 -7.65
C CYS A 31 -12.05 4.23 -6.62
N GLU A 32 -13.22 3.80 -7.09
CA GLU A 32 -14.27 3.31 -6.20
C GLU A 32 -13.78 2.11 -5.40
N SER A 33 -14.08 2.10 -4.10
CA SER A 33 -13.73 1.01 -3.21
C SER A 33 -12.22 0.75 -3.12
N CYS A 34 -11.41 1.82 -3.16
CA CYS A 34 -9.96 1.73 -2.98
C CYS A 34 -9.62 1.04 -1.64
N SER A 35 -8.81 -0.03 -1.66
CA SER A 35 -8.40 -0.78 -0.46
C SER A 35 -7.55 0.02 0.54
N HIS A 36 -7.07 1.19 0.14
CA HIS A 36 -6.30 2.12 0.97
C HIS A 36 -7.13 3.36 1.36
N TYR A 37 -8.41 3.40 0.97
CA TYR A 37 -9.34 4.53 1.16
C TYR A 37 -8.91 5.88 0.55
N SER A 38 -7.86 5.90 -0.29
CA SER A 38 -7.32 7.13 -0.87
C SER A 38 -8.30 7.89 -1.78
N ASN A 39 -9.39 7.25 -2.20
CA ASN A 39 -10.50 7.87 -2.92
C ASN A 39 -11.33 8.85 -2.08
N HIS A 40 -11.05 8.97 -0.78
CA HIS A 40 -11.71 9.91 0.13
C HIS A 40 -10.93 11.23 0.30
N ALA A 41 -10.00 11.55 -0.61
CA ALA A 41 -9.25 12.81 -0.61
C ALA A 41 -8.51 13.07 0.73
N HIS A 42 -7.76 12.07 1.20
CA HIS A 42 -6.82 12.24 2.30
C HIS A 42 -5.62 13.07 1.84
N SER A 43 -4.90 13.66 2.80
CA SER A 43 -3.69 14.45 2.56
C SER A 43 -2.58 14.05 3.52
N GLY A 44 -1.37 14.53 3.27
CA GLY A 44 -0.21 14.26 4.11
C GLY A 44 0.79 13.30 3.47
N THR A 45 2.01 13.38 3.97
CA THR A 45 3.18 12.64 3.52
C THR A 45 3.97 12.17 4.73
N VAL A 46 4.57 11.00 4.64
CA VAL A 46 5.50 10.49 5.66
C VAL A 46 6.86 11.14 5.43
N SER A 47 7.45 11.73 6.47
CA SER A 47 8.80 12.30 6.37
C SER A 47 9.85 11.19 6.22
N LEU A 48 11.01 11.50 5.64
CA LEU A 48 12.13 10.54 5.60
C LEU A 48 12.63 10.18 7.01
N GLU A 49 12.57 11.13 7.95
CA GLU A 49 12.96 10.91 9.35
C GLU A 49 12.03 9.90 10.04
N ASP A 50 10.71 10.07 9.88
CA ASP A 50 9.75 9.12 10.42
C ASP A 50 9.89 7.75 9.77
N ALA A 51 10.02 7.71 8.44
CA ALA A 51 10.22 6.45 7.73
C ALA A 51 11.50 5.73 8.20
N ASP A 52 12.61 6.46 8.39
CA ASP A 52 13.87 5.92 8.88
C ASP A 52 13.71 5.34 10.29
N ARG A 53 13.12 6.14 11.18
CA ARG A 53 12.81 5.72 12.55
C ARG A 53 11.95 4.46 12.56
N TRP A 54 10.85 4.44 11.79
CA TRP A 54 9.93 3.30 11.73
C TRP A 54 10.62 2.06 11.18
N MET A 55 11.37 2.17 10.09
CA MET A 55 12.11 1.03 9.54
C MET A 55 13.19 0.53 10.51
N GLY A 56 13.85 1.44 11.22
CA GLY A 56 14.88 1.15 12.22
C GLY A 56 14.38 0.31 13.40
N LEU A 57 13.11 0.48 13.80
CA LEU A 57 12.47 -0.34 14.84
C LEU A 57 12.39 -1.82 14.44
N TRP A 58 12.24 -2.12 13.15
CA TRP A 58 11.93 -3.47 12.69
C TRP A 58 13.09 -4.17 11.98
N SER A 59 13.98 -3.43 11.30
CA SER A 59 14.93 -4.02 10.35
C SER A 59 15.97 -4.95 10.97
N ARG A 60 16.16 -4.90 12.29
CA ARG A 60 17.02 -5.83 13.06
C ARG A 60 16.28 -7.08 13.54
N HIS A 61 14.96 -7.08 13.51
CA HIS A 61 14.09 -8.11 14.07
C HIS A 61 13.38 -8.91 12.98
N VAL A 62 13.12 -8.31 11.82
CA VAL A 62 12.37 -8.95 10.72
C VAL A 62 13.12 -8.87 9.40
N SER A 63 13.01 -9.93 8.63
CA SER A 63 13.37 -9.94 7.22
C SER A 63 12.14 -9.64 6.35
N VAL A 64 12.33 -8.94 5.24
CA VAL A 64 11.25 -8.56 4.32
C VAL A 64 11.62 -9.03 2.92
N THR A 65 10.82 -9.93 2.33
CA THR A 65 11.07 -10.41 0.96
C THR A 65 10.84 -9.29 -0.07
N ARG A 66 9.79 -8.50 0.15
CA ARG A 66 9.44 -7.38 -0.72
C ARG A 66 8.95 -6.18 0.09
N PHE A 67 9.58 -5.05 -0.13
CA PHE A 67 9.15 -3.78 0.42
C PHE A 67 8.50 -2.93 -0.68
N SER A 68 7.25 -2.51 -0.48
CA SER A 68 6.57 -1.65 -1.45
C SER A 68 6.41 -0.22 -0.92
N LEU A 69 6.88 0.72 -1.71
CA LEU A 69 6.61 2.15 -1.55
C LEU A 69 5.39 2.48 -2.41
N LEU A 70 4.34 2.97 -1.77
CA LEU A 70 3.09 3.34 -2.44
C LEU A 70 2.41 4.44 -1.64
N GLY A 71 1.10 4.54 -1.81
CA GLY A 71 0.22 5.23 -0.91
C GLY A 71 -0.31 6.51 -1.48
N GLY A 72 -1.63 6.65 -1.33
CA GLY A 72 -2.46 7.38 -2.27
C GLY A 72 -1.91 7.30 -3.68
N GLU A 73 -1.15 8.31 -4.08
CA GLU A 73 -0.18 8.23 -5.16
C GLU A 73 1.25 8.58 -4.66
N PRO A 74 2.23 7.65 -4.68
CA PRO A 74 3.56 7.90 -4.14
C PRO A 74 4.32 9.03 -4.86
N THR A 75 4.05 9.26 -6.15
CA THR A 75 4.71 10.33 -6.94
C THR A 75 4.27 11.74 -6.55
N ILE A 76 3.32 11.88 -5.62
CA ILE A 76 3.03 13.15 -4.94
C ILE A 76 4.18 13.53 -4.00
N HIS A 77 4.87 12.56 -3.39
CA HIS A 77 5.95 12.84 -2.43
C HIS A 77 7.18 13.40 -3.16
N PRO A 78 7.66 14.63 -2.89
CA PRO A 78 8.77 15.25 -3.64
C PRO A 78 10.09 14.49 -3.48
N GLN A 79 10.28 13.84 -2.33
CA GLN A 79 11.47 13.05 -2.01
C GLN A 79 11.34 11.55 -2.29
N LEU A 80 10.36 11.11 -3.09
CA LEU A 80 10.13 9.69 -3.39
C LEU A 80 11.42 8.90 -3.72
N PRO A 81 12.36 9.39 -4.56
CA PRO A 81 13.58 8.64 -4.89
C PRO A 81 14.44 8.29 -3.66
N GLN A 82 14.41 9.14 -2.62
CA GLN A 82 15.24 8.98 -1.41
C GLN A 82 14.75 7.81 -0.55
N PHE A 83 13.47 7.44 -0.64
CA PHE A 83 12.93 6.27 0.05
C PHE A 83 13.52 4.96 -0.46
N VAL A 84 13.95 4.87 -1.72
CA VAL A 84 14.58 3.66 -2.27
C VAL A 84 15.88 3.37 -1.53
N GLY A 85 16.75 4.38 -1.38
CA GLY A 85 17.99 4.26 -0.63
C GLY A 85 17.75 3.97 0.85
N LEU A 86 16.71 4.57 1.43
CA LEU A 86 16.32 4.31 2.81
C LEU A 86 15.92 2.84 3.02
N VAL A 87 15.01 2.32 2.21
CA VAL A 87 14.60 0.90 2.28
C VAL A 87 15.79 -0.03 2.12
N ARG A 88 16.67 0.24 1.14
CA ARG A 88 17.87 -0.59 0.90
C ARG A 88 18.81 -0.60 2.11
N ARG A 89 18.93 0.51 2.86
CA ARG A 89 19.74 0.59 4.08
C ARG A 89 19.19 -0.30 5.20
N HIS A 90 17.87 -0.38 5.34
CA HIS A 90 17.23 -1.20 6.38
C HIS A 90 17.12 -2.67 6.00
N TRP A 91 16.80 -2.98 4.74
CA TRP A 91 16.71 -4.35 4.22
C TRP A 91 17.58 -4.53 2.96
N PRO A 92 18.89 -4.82 3.11
CA PRO A 92 19.84 -4.89 2.00
C PRO A 92 19.54 -5.91 0.91
N HIS A 93 18.67 -6.88 1.17
CA HIS A 93 18.33 -7.98 0.25
C HIS A 93 16.85 -8.01 -0.15
N THR A 94 16.07 -6.97 0.18
CA THR A 94 14.65 -6.93 -0.19
C THR A 94 14.47 -6.57 -1.67
N GLN A 95 13.38 -7.04 -2.27
CA GLN A 95 12.89 -6.50 -3.53
C GLN A 95 12.12 -5.21 -3.26
N ILE A 96 12.53 -4.10 -3.88
CA ILE A 96 11.89 -2.80 -3.70
C ILE A 96 10.91 -2.58 -4.87
N GLU A 97 9.65 -2.28 -4.56
CA GLU A 97 8.66 -1.93 -5.59
C GLU A 97 8.06 -0.55 -5.30
N ILE A 98 8.13 0.38 -6.25
CA ILE A 98 7.28 1.58 -6.25
C ILE A 98 6.01 1.25 -7.04
N VAL A 99 4.84 1.38 -6.44
CA VAL A 99 3.54 1.13 -7.10
C VAL A 99 2.81 2.46 -7.28
N SER A 100 2.69 2.92 -8.53
CA SER A 100 2.18 4.25 -8.88
C SER A 100 1.13 4.16 -9.99
N ASN A 101 0.18 5.09 -10.04
CA ASN A 101 -0.68 5.32 -11.19
C ASN A 101 0.04 6.01 -12.37
N GLY A 102 1.22 6.59 -12.11
CA GLY A 102 2.13 7.15 -13.09
C GLY A 102 1.92 8.62 -13.46
N PHE A 103 0.79 9.24 -13.11
CA PHE A 103 0.42 10.56 -13.62
C PHE A 103 1.36 11.70 -13.20
N PHE A 104 2.12 11.55 -12.11
CA PHE A 104 3.09 12.55 -11.66
C PHE A 104 4.55 12.09 -11.76
N LEU A 105 4.86 11.05 -12.54
CA LEU A 105 6.25 10.58 -12.72
C LEU A 105 7.20 11.64 -13.28
N HIS A 106 6.69 12.55 -14.12
CA HIS A 106 7.48 13.68 -14.66
C HIS A 106 8.07 14.59 -13.57
N ARG A 107 7.54 14.56 -12.35
CA ARG A 107 8.07 15.31 -11.20
C ARG A 107 9.33 14.69 -10.60
N HIS A 108 9.71 13.49 -11.04
CA HIS A 108 10.80 12.69 -10.48
C HIS A 108 11.87 12.34 -11.53
N PRO A 109 12.54 13.34 -12.14
CA PRO A 109 13.50 13.09 -13.21
C PRO A 109 14.72 12.26 -12.78
N THR A 110 15.02 12.21 -11.47
CA THR A 110 16.13 11.41 -10.93
C THR A 110 15.75 9.97 -10.60
N LEU A 111 14.46 9.66 -10.54
CA LEU A 111 13.97 8.32 -10.20
C LEU A 111 14.49 7.21 -11.13
N PRO A 112 14.53 7.34 -12.48
CA PRO A 112 15.03 6.27 -13.33
C PRO A 112 16.50 5.92 -13.05
N VAL A 113 17.34 6.92 -12.74
CA VAL A 113 18.74 6.70 -12.35
C VAL A 113 18.83 5.92 -11.04
N VAL A 114 18.02 6.30 -10.04
CA VAL A 114 17.98 5.61 -8.75
C VAL A 114 17.53 4.15 -8.92
N LEU A 115 16.50 3.90 -9.73
CA LEU A 115 15.99 2.55 -9.96
C LEU A 115 16.93 1.70 -10.83
N ALA A 116 17.59 2.29 -11.83
CA ALA A 116 18.57 1.57 -12.67
C ALA A 116 19.82 1.14 -11.89
N ALA A 117 20.17 1.88 -10.83
CA ALA A 117 21.32 1.56 -9.98
C ALA A 117 21.07 0.37 -9.01
N ASP A 118 19.81 -0.02 -8.79
CA ASP A 118 19.44 -1.11 -7.88
C ASP A 118 18.72 -2.23 -8.64
N PRO A 119 19.36 -3.39 -8.86
CA PRO A 119 18.79 -4.47 -9.68
C PRO A 119 17.54 -5.12 -9.06
N ASP A 120 17.33 -4.94 -7.75
CA ASP A 120 16.17 -5.46 -7.03
C ASP A 120 15.07 -4.40 -6.83
N ALA A 121 15.27 -3.18 -7.32
CA ALA A 121 14.28 -2.11 -7.34
C ALA A 121 13.51 -2.04 -8.67
N ARG A 122 12.21 -1.77 -8.61
CA ARG A 122 11.38 -1.62 -9.82
C ARG A 122 10.25 -0.61 -9.63
N LEU A 123 9.83 0.01 -10.73
CA LEU A 123 8.57 0.75 -10.83
C LEU A 123 7.48 -0.15 -11.41
N VAL A 124 6.29 -0.10 -10.81
CA VAL A 124 5.08 -0.75 -11.29
C VAL A 124 4.02 0.31 -11.55
N ILE A 125 3.64 0.45 -12.82
CA ILE A 125 2.52 1.30 -13.24
C ILE A 125 1.23 0.50 -13.11
N SER A 126 0.39 0.91 -12.16
CA SER A 126 -0.92 0.33 -11.91
C SER A 126 -1.97 1.02 -12.79
N VAL A 127 -2.55 0.30 -13.74
CA VAL A 127 -3.56 0.82 -14.67
C VAL A 127 -4.96 0.56 -14.11
N HIS A 128 -5.65 1.62 -13.68
CA HIS A 128 -6.89 1.54 -12.89
C HIS A 128 -8.19 1.59 -13.72
N HIS A 129 -8.12 1.72 -15.05
CA HIS A 129 -9.28 1.58 -15.96
C HIS A 129 -8.79 1.31 -17.40
N ASP A 130 -9.67 0.82 -18.28
CA ASP A 130 -9.39 0.57 -19.70
C ASP A 130 -10.11 1.50 -20.70
N SER A 131 -10.84 2.53 -20.22
CA SER A 131 -11.61 3.40 -21.10
C SER A 131 -10.68 4.17 -22.04
N GLU A 132 -11.19 4.59 -23.18
CA GLU A 132 -10.43 5.44 -24.10
C GLU A 132 -9.93 6.70 -23.41
N GLU A 133 -10.78 7.40 -22.65
CA GLU A 133 -10.39 8.59 -21.87
C GLU A 133 -9.24 8.28 -20.90
N TYR A 134 -9.26 7.16 -20.18
CA TYR A 134 -8.18 6.81 -19.25
C TYR A 134 -6.88 6.46 -19.99
N ARG A 135 -6.97 5.68 -21.08
CA ARG A 135 -5.82 5.29 -21.90
C ARG A 135 -5.15 6.50 -22.55
N ASP A 136 -5.94 7.47 -23.01
CA ASP A 136 -5.43 8.72 -23.56
C ASP A 136 -4.63 9.52 -22.53
N ARG A 137 -5.12 9.59 -21.30
CA ARG A 137 -4.41 10.25 -20.20
C ARG A 137 -3.10 9.56 -19.83
N LEU A 138 -2.97 8.26 -20.09
CA LEU A 138 -1.73 7.50 -19.87
C LEU A 138 -0.70 7.65 -21.00
N LYS A 139 -1.07 8.15 -22.18
CA LYS A 139 -0.13 8.31 -23.32
C LYS A 139 1.15 9.07 -22.92
N PRO A 140 1.10 10.23 -22.23
CA PRO A 140 2.30 10.94 -21.80
C PRO A 140 3.14 10.15 -20.78
N VAL A 141 2.49 9.36 -19.93
CA VAL A 141 3.17 8.50 -18.95
C VAL A 141 3.98 7.43 -19.68
N PHE A 142 3.39 6.73 -20.65
CA PHE A 142 4.10 5.71 -21.40
C PHE A 142 5.20 6.28 -22.30
N ALA A 143 5.00 7.47 -22.87
CA ALA A 143 6.06 8.16 -23.61
C ALA A 143 7.27 8.48 -22.70
N LEU A 144 7.02 8.96 -21.47
CA LEU A 144 8.07 9.20 -20.49
C LEU A 144 8.80 7.92 -20.08
N LEU A 145 8.08 6.82 -19.87
CA LEU A 145 8.71 5.53 -19.52
C LEU A 145 9.56 4.98 -20.66
N GLU A 146 9.14 5.19 -21.91
CA GLU A 146 9.93 4.84 -23.09
C GLU A 146 11.20 5.68 -23.16
N GLN A 147 11.11 6.98 -22.88
CA GLN A 147 12.28 7.85 -22.76
C GLN A 147 13.25 7.34 -21.68
N TRP A 148 12.75 7.04 -20.47
CA TRP A 148 13.57 6.50 -19.39
C TRP A 148 14.21 5.15 -19.75
N ARG A 149 13.51 4.32 -20.53
CA ARG A 149 14.07 3.06 -21.04
C ARG A 149 15.24 3.30 -21.98
N GLN A 150 15.12 4.24 -22.89
CA GLN A 150 16.16 4.56 -23.87
C GLN A 150 17.38 5.22 -23.20
N GLU A 151 17.15 6.14 -22.26
CA GLU A 151 18.22 6.92 -21.62
C GLU A 151 18.94 6.15 -20.50
N HIS A 152 18.23 5.27 -19.78
CA HIS A 152 18.76 4.63 -18.56
C HIS A 152 18.72 3.09 -18.60
N GLY A 153 18.24 2.48 -19.68
CA GLY A 153 18.03 1.02 -19.75
C GLY A 153 16.96 0.51 -18.77
N PHE A 154 16.19 1.43 -18.18
CA PHE A 154 15.22 1.15 -17.13
C PHE A 154 13.88 0.66 -17.70
N VAL A 155 13.34 -0.45 -17.19
CA VAL A 155 12.05 -0.99 -17.65
C VAL A 155 11.05 -1.04 -16.50
N ALA A 156 10.02 -0.20 -16.58
CA ALA A 156 8.87 -0.27 -15.68
C ALA A 156 7.96 -1.47 -16.03
N LYS A 157 7.35 -2.08 -15.01
CA LYS A 157 6.29 -3.09 -15.21
C LYS A 157 4.94 -2.40 -15.29
N VAL A 158 4.06 -2.89 -16.17
CA VAL A 158 2.67 -2.42 -16.26
C VAL A 158 1.75 -3.49 -15.70
N ARG A 159 0.85 -3.11 -14.79
CA ARG A 159 -0.12 -4.00 -14.15
C ARG A 159 -1.55 -3.52 -14.45
N PRO A 160 -2.38 -4.30 -15.18
CA PRO A 160 -3.77 -3.96 -15.46
C PRO A 160 -4.67 -4.20 -14.23
N ALA A 161 -4.57 -3.32 -13.22
CA ALA A 161 -5.24 -3.47 -11.93
C ALA A 161 -6.78 -3.50 -12.04
N HIS A 162 -7.36 -2.81 -13.02
CA HIS A 162 -8.80 -2.80 -13.27
C HIS A 162 -9.39 -4.21 -13.51
N LYS A 163 -8.64 -5.15 -14.08
CA LYS A 163 -9.15 -6.48 -14.45
C LYS A 163 -9.60 -7.32 -13.27
N ASN A 164 -8.98 -7.12 -12.10
CA ASN A 164 -9.25 -7.89 -10.88
C ASN A 164 -9.78 -6.97 -9.77
N TRP A 165 -10.39 -5.85 -10.13
CA TRP A 165 -10.89 -4.89 -9.17
C TRP A 165 -12.15 -5.42 -8.50
N THR A 166 -12.11 -5.51 -7.18
CA THR A 166 -13.20 -6.04 -6.36
C THR A 166 -13.60 -5.02 -5.31
N ARG A 167 -14.88 -5.02 -4.95
CA ARG A 167 -15.41 -4.15 -3.89
C ARG A 167 -14.78 -4.54 -2.55
N ARG A 168 -14.25 -3.55 -1.82
CA ARG A 168 -13.56 -3.68 -0.53
C ARG A 168 -14.40 -3.24 0.66
N TYR A 169 -15.39 -2.40 0.41
CA TYR A 169 -16.40 -1.94 1.35
C TYR A 169 -17.61 -1.43 0.55
N GLU A 170 -18.75 -1.29 1.23
CA GLU A 170 -19.96 -0.71 0.65
C GLU A 170 -20.07 0.77 0.98
N GLY A 171 -20.76 1.54 0.13
CA GLY A 171 -20.96 2.98 0.34
C GLY A 171 -19.71 3.85 0.11
N PHE A 172 -19.77 5.07 0.64
CA PHE A 172 -18.71 6.10 0.58
C PHE A 172 -18.93 7.13 1.70
N GLY A 173 -17.85 7.67 2.28
CA GLY A 173 -17.95 8.65 3.35
C GLY A 173 -18.74 8.11 4.56
N ASP A 174 -19.70 8.87 5.06
CA ASP A 174 -20.54 8.47 6.21
C ASP A 174 -21.38 7.20 5.95
N THR A 175 -21.69 6.90 4.69
CA THR A 175 -22.47 5.70 4.31
C THR A 175 -21.60 4.45 4.15
N MET A 176 -20.30 4.55 4.45
CA MET A 176 -19.39 3.43 4.31
C MET A 176 -19.76 2.30 5.28
N LEU A 177 -19.84 1.06 4.79
CA LEU A 177 -20.19 -0.13 5.59
C LEU A 177 -19.19 -1.28 5.35
N PRO A 178 -18.83 -2.03 6.40
CA PRO A 178 -18.07 -3.27 6.24
C PRO A 178 -18.99 -4.35 5.68
N PHE A 179 -18.42 -5.42 5.14
CA PHE A 179 -19.20 -6.62 4.87
C PHE A 179 -19.54 -7.34 6.18
N GLU A 180 -20.63 -8.12 6.14
CA GLU A 180 -21.13 -8.92 7.27
C GLU A 180 -21.27 -10.40 6.86
N ASP A 181 -20.45 -10.85 5.92
CA ASP A 181 -20.49 -12.22 5.38
C ASP A 181 -20.19 -13.29 6.43
N GLY A 182 -19.60 -12.91 7.57
CA GLY A 182 -19.43 -13.78 8.73
C GLY A 182 -18.34 -14.84 8.63
N ASP A 183 -17.51 -14.79 7.57
CA ASP A 183 -16.46 -15.78 7.31
C ASP A 183 -15.08 -15.12 7.09
N PRO A 184 -14.30 -14.90 8.17
CA PRO A 184 -12.98 -14.28 8.07
C PRO A 184 -11.96 -15.11 7.28
N ARG A 185 -12.07 -16.45 7.31
CA ARG A 185 -11.17 -17.36 6.59
C ARG A 185 -11.39 -17.23 5.08
N ALA A 186 -12.63 -17.36 4.62
CA ALA A 186 -12.96 -17.17 3.20
C ALA A 186 -12.61 -15.76 2.72
N SER A 187 -12.83 -14.74 3.56
CA SER A 187 -12.45 -13.35 3.26
C SER A 187 -10.94 -13.17 3.06
N TRP A 188 -10.12 -13.87 3.85
CA TRP A 188 -8.67 -13.86 3.71
C TRP A 188 -8.21 -14.60 2.46
N GLU A 189 -8.77 -15.78 2.17
CA GLU A 189 -8.44 -16.58 0.99
C GLU A 189 -8.75 -15.84 -0.32
N ALA A 190 -9.91 -15.19 -0.38
CA ALA A 190 -10.34 -14.36 -1.51
C ALA A 190 -9.56 -13.03 -1.64
N CYS A 191 -8.78 -12.63 -0.62
CA CYS A 191 -8.09 -11.34 -0.63
C CYS A 191 -6.80 -11.41 -1.47
N PRO A 192 -6.68 -10.61 -2.56
CA PRO A 192 -5.45 -10.56 -3.36
C PRO A 192 -4.32 -9.81 -2.66
N ALA A 193 -4.63 -9.07 -1.58
CA ALA A 193 -3.68 -8.34 -0.77
C ALA A 193 -3.38 -9.01 0.59
N ARG A 194 -3.76 -10.29 0.78
CA ARG A 194 -3.69 -11.01 2.06
C ARG A 194 -2.31 -11.11 2.72
N HIS A 195 -1.25 -10.80 1.99
CA HIS A 195 0.13 -10.75 2.50
C HIS A 195 0.71 -9.32 2.60
N CYS A 196 -0.08 -8.28 2.30
CA CYS A 196 0.38 -6.89 2.21
C CYS A 196 0.25 -6.17 3.57
N LYS A 197 1.16 -6.51 4.50
CA LYS A 197 1.27 -5.83 5.80
C LYS A 197 1.70 -4.37 5.60
N GLN A 198 1.28 -3.46 6.49
CA GLN A 198 1.63 -2.04 6.40
C GLN A 198 2.53 -1.62 7.55
N LEU A 199 3.54 -0.80 7.26
CA LEU A 199 4.29 -0.03 8.23
C LEU A 199 3.66 1.37 8.35
N LEU A 200 3.13 1.70 9.52
CA LEU A 200 2.51 3.01 9.79
C LEU A 200 2.69 3.36 11.27
N ASP A 201 3.18 4.57 11.54
CA ASP A 201 3.43 5.10 12.89
C ASP A 201 4.33 4.19 13.74
N GLY A 202 5.33 3.58 13.10
CA GLY A 202 6.28 2.67 13.74
C GLY A 202 5.73 1.29 14.04
N ARG A 203 4.46 1.00 13.74
CA ARG A 203 3.80 -0.29 13.98
C ARG A 203 3.55 -1.06 12.69
N ILE A 204 3.37 -2.37 12.82
CA ILE A 204 3.04 -3.23 11.68
C ILE A 204 1.58 -3.67 11.75
N TRP A 205 0.81 -3.19 10.78
CA TRP A 205 -0.59 -3.52 10.61
C TRP A 205 -0.74 -4.72 9.67
N LYS A 206 -1.77 -5.54 9.90
CA LYS A 206 -2.03 -6.70 9.03
C LYS A 206 -2.28 -6.34 7.58
N CYS A 207 -3.02 -5.26 7.32
CA CYS A 207 -3.36 -4.83 5.97
C CYS A 207 -3.70 -3.33 5.90
N ALA A 208 -3.76 -2.80 4.67
CA ALA A 208 -4.13 -1.41 4.39
C ALA A 208 -5.50 -1.00 4.94
N ALA A 209 -6.50 -1.89 4.83
CA ALA A 209 -7.84 -1.55 5.25
C ALA A 209 -7.93 -1.31 6.76
N LEU A 210 -7.16 -2.03 7.58
CA LEU A 210 -7.08 -1.76 9.02
C LEU A 210 -6.23 -0.52 9.32
N ALA A 211 -5.07 -0.39 8.66
CA ALA A 211 -4.14 0.72 8.89
C ALA A 211 -4.75 2.11 8.63
N TYR A 212 -5.60 2.23 7.60
CA TYR A 212 -6.13 3.53 7.17
C TYR A 212 -7.63 3.72 7.50
N LEU A 213 -8.27 2.78 8.19
CA LEU A 213 -9.64 2.95 8.72
C LEU A 213 -9.74 4.10 9.75
N PRO A 214 -8.77 4.32 10.67
CA PRO A 214 -8.80 5.46 11.57
C PRO A 214 -8.90 6.81 10.85
N MET A 215 -8.27 6.95 9.67
CA MET A 215 -8.40 8.16 8.84
C MET A 215 -9.82 8.36 8.32
N GLN A 216 -10.59 7.28 8.11
CA GLN A 216 -12.00 7.39 7.74
C GLN A 216 -12.83 7.85 8.94
N LYS A 217 -12.59 7.30 10.14
CA LYS A 217 -13.29 7.70 11.36
C LYS A 217 -13.02 9.16 11.74
N ALA A 218 -11.81 9.65 11.50
CA ALA A 218 -11.45 11.05 11.73
C ALA A 218 -12.19 12.03 10.79
N LYS A 219 -12.58 11.56 9.59
CA LYS A 219 -13.22 12.39 8.55
C LYS A 219 -14.74 12.23 8.47
N TYR A 220 -15.27 11.07 8.84
CA TYR A 220 -16.65 10.68 8.62
C TYR A 220 -17.30 10.11 9.88
N ARG A 221 -18.61 10.29 9.99
CA ARG A 221 -19.45 9.67 11.02
C ARG A 221 -19.77 8.23 10.62
N LEU A 222 -18.78 7.37 10.76
CA LEU A 222 -18.91 5.94 10.46
C LEU A 222 -19.93 5.27 11.38
N ALA A 223 -20.72 4.36 10.82
CA ALA A 223 -21.64 3.50 11.57
C ALA A 223 -20.91 2.61 12.58
N ASP A 224 -21.57 2.27 13.69
CA ASP A 224 -21.04 1.47 14.80
C ASP A 224 -20.58 0.06 14.36
N LYS A 225 -21.01 -0.41 13.18
CA LYS A 225 -20.51 -1.64 12.53
C LYS A 225 -18.99 -1.63 12.33
N TRP A 226 -18.36 -0.46 12.32
CA TRP A 226 -16.91 -0.30 12.19
C TRP A 226 -16.15 -0.45 13.51
N ASP A 227 -16.81 -0.34 14.67
CA ASP A 227 -16.17 -0.16 15.97
C ASP A 227 -15.21 -1.31 16.31
N ARG A 228 -15.61 -2.56 16.03
CA ARG A 228 -14.75 -3.73 16.27
C ARG A 228 -13.44 -3.70 15.46
N TYR A 229 -13.45 -3.10 14.28
CA TYR A 229 -12.26 -3.00 13.43
C TYR A 229 -11.44 -1.77 13.76
N LEU A 230 -12.07 -0.69 14.22
CA LEU A 230 -11.39 0.49 14.78
C LEU A 230 -10.63 0.16 16.08
N ALA A 231 -11.10 -0.83 16.83
CA ALA A 231 -10.42 -1.34 18.02
C ALA A 231 -9.19 -2.23 17.73
N TYR A 232 -8.91 -2.54 16.45
CA TYR A 232 -7.79 -3.39 16.05
C TYR A 232 -6.45 -2.87 16.57
N GLN A 233 -5.65 -3.76 17.15
CA GLN A 233 -4.31 -3.45 17.63
C GLN A 233 -3.25 -3.98 16.65
N PRO A 234 -2.48 -3.10 15.99
CA PRO A 234 -1.34 -3.53 15.18
C PRO A 234 -0.19 -4.04 16.06
N LEU A 235 0.76 -4.74 15.44
CA LEU A 235 1.95 -5.23 16.12
C LEU A 235 2.85 -4.04 16.53
N ASP A 236 3.13 -3.93 17.83
CA ASP A 236 3.96 -2.88 18.41
C ASP A 236 5.45 -3.29 18.39
N PRO A 237 6.40 -2.36 18.16
CA PRO A 237 7.83 -2.66 18.16
C PRO A 237 8.36 -3.29 19.45
N ASP A 238 7.69 -3.07 20.59
CA ASP A 238 8.07 -3.66 21.88
C ASP A 238 7.47 -5.07 22.10
N CYS A 239 6.84 -5.66 21.08
CA CYS A 239 6.28 -7.02 21.15
C CYS A 239 7.33 -8.09 21.48
N SER A 240 6.86 -9.15 22.13
CA SER A 240 7.68 -10.33 22.38
C SER A 240 8.03 -11.05 21.08
N ARG A 241 9.10 -11.84 21.11
CA ARG A 241 9.47 -12.71 19.98
C ARG A 241 8.34 -13.65 19.57
N ALA A 242 7.62 -14.21 20.53
CA ALA A 242 6.50 -15.11 20.27
C ALA A 242 5.34 -14.41 19.54
N GLU A 243 5.00 -13.18 19.94
CA GLU A 243 3.99 -12.38 19.25
C GLU A 243 4.43 -12.03 17.83
N LEU A 244 5.70 -11.66 17.64
CA LEU A 244 6.26 -11.35 16.34
C LEU A 244 6.21 -12.57 15.39
N ASP A 245 6.64 -13.74 15.88
CA ASP A 245 6.61 -14.98 15.10
C ASP A 245 5.18 -15.38 14.73
N ALA A 246 4.24 -15.28 15.70
CA ALA A 246 2.82 -15.54 15.45
C ALA A 246 2.24 -14.56 14.41
N PHE A 247 2.58 -13.28 14.48
CA PHE A 247 2.11 -12.26 13.55
C PHE A 247 2.70 -12.44 12.13
N ALA A 248 3.93 -12.95 12.03
CA ALA A 248 4.58 -13.22 10.75
C ALA A 248 3.83 -14.28 9.94
N VAL A 249 3.40 -15.35 10.59
CA VAL A 249 2.65 -16.45 9.98
C VAL A 249 1.14 -16.27 10.02
N LEU A 250 0.64 -15.19 10.66
CA LEU A 250 -0.79 -14.90 10.76
C LEU A 250 -1.44 -14.82 9.38
N GLU A 251 -2.36 -15.76 9.15
CA GLU A 251 -3.21 -15.83 7.96
C GLU A 251 -4.47 -14.98 8.17
N ASP A 252 -5.61 -15.58 8.47
CA ASP A 252 -6.85 -14.89 8.79
C ASP A 252 -6.92 -14.51 10.28
N GLU A 253 -7.85 -13.61 10.60
CA GLU A 253 -8.25 -13.30 11.97
C GLU A 253 -9.64 -12.67 11.95
N ALA A 254 -10.26 -12.44 13.11
CA ALA A 254 -11.61 -11.86 13.20
C ALA A 254 -11.77 -10.56 12.39
N ALA A 255 -10.73 -9.71 12.35
CA ALA A 255 -10.71 -8.47 11.59
C ALA A 255 -10.87 -8.67 10.07
N CYS A 256 -10.50 -9.84 9.52
CA CYS A 256 -10.76 -10.16 8.10
C CYS A 256 -12.25 -10.18 7.76
N GLY A 257 -13.14 -10.32 8.75
CA GLY A 257 -14.59 -10.31 8.55
C GLY A 257 -15.17 -8.97 8.09
N MET A 258 -14.39 -7.87 8.00
CA MET A 258 -14.84 -6.63 7.37
C MET A 258 -14.86 -6.71 5.84
N CYS A 259 -14.13 -7.67 5.28
CA CYS A 259 -13.95 -7.89 3.85
C CYS A 259 -15.00 -8.90 3.35
N PRO A 260 -15.26 -8.97 2.03
CA PRO A 260 -16.23 -9.91 1.51
C PRO A 260 -15.63 -11.32 1.50
N ALA A 261 -16.43 -12.33 1.83
CA ALA A 261 -16.03 -13.74 1.85
C ALA A 261 -15.89 -14.35 0.44
N LYS A 262 -16.29 -13.60 -0.59
CA LYS A 262 -16.19 -13.97 -2.00
C LYS A 262 -15.87 -12.75 -2.83
N GLU A 263 -15.31 -12.96 -4.01
CA GLU A 263 -15.03 -11.87 -4.94
C GLU A 263 -16.32 -11.13 -5.33
N ARG A 264 -16.30 -9.79 -5.18
CA ARG A 264 -17.40 -8.90 -5.57
C ARG A 264 -16.93 -7.99 -6.69
N LEU A 265 -16.98 -8.49 -7.92
CA LEU A 265 -16.73 -7.70 -9.11
C LEU A 265 -17.85 -6.68 -9.32
N PHE A 266 -17.49 -5.54 -9.89
CA PHE A 266 -18.45 -4.50 -10.27
C PHE A 266 -17.90 -3.72 -11.46
N GLU A 267 -18.77 -3.05 -12.19
CA GLU A 267 -18.35 -2.12 -13.23
C GLU A 267 -17.61 -0.95 -12.57
N LEU A 268 -16.31 -0.88 -12.80
CA LEU A 268 -15.44 0.11 -12.18
C LEU A 268 -15.67 1.47 -12.85
N PRO A 269 -16.15 2.51 -12.13
CA PRO A 269 -16.30 3.83 -12.73
C PRO A 269 -14.95 4.47 -13.07
N LEU A 270 -14.95 5.35 -14.08
CA LEU A 270 -13.77 6.12 -14.47
C LEU A 270 -13.19 6.92 -13.29
N PRO A 271 -11.95 6.64 -12.83
CA PRO A 271 -11.43 7.19 -11.59
C PRO A 271 -10.79 8.58 -11.74
N LEU A 272 -10.92 9.24 -12.90
CA LEU A 272 -10.33 10.55 -13.17
C LEU A 272 -11.08 11.70 -12.51
N ARG A 273 -12.32 11.46 -12.04
CA ARG A 273 -13.18 12.46 -11.43
C ARG A 273 -13.90 11.85 -10.25
N MET A 274 -14.08 12.63 -9.17
CA MET A 274 -15.00 12.25 -8.11
C MET A 274 -16.44 12.34 -8.65
N PRO A 275 -17.28 11.30 -8.51
CA PRO A 275 -18.69 11.40 -8.87
C PRO A 275 -19.35 12.55 -8.08
N LYS A 276 -20.19 13.36 -8.75
CA LYS A 276 -20.86 14.53 -8.13
C LYS A 276 -21.59 14.18 -6.83
N ALA A 277 -22.21 13.01 -6.76
CA ALA A 277 -22.91 12.50 -5.57
C ALA A 277 -21.98 12.28 -4.36
N ARG A 278 -20.70 11.94 -4.57
CA ARG A 278 -19.69 11.74 -3.52
C ARG A 278 -18.99 13.03 -3.10
N ALA A 279 -18.92 14.02 -4.00
CA ALA A 279 -18.39 15.34 -3.68
C ALA A 279 -19.29 16.10 -2.68
N ALA A 280 -20.61 15.91 -2.77
CA ALA A 280 -21.57 16.56 -1.87
C ALA A 280 -21.49 16.05 -0.41
N THR A 281 -21.18 14.76 -0.20
CA THR A 281 -20.96 14.17 1.13
C THR A 281 -19.58 14.47 1.69
N ALA A 282 -18.55 14.66 0.84
CA ALA A 282 -17.20 15.02 1.28
C ALA A 282 -17.04 16.52 1.66
N ALA A 283 -18.02 17.36 1.33
CA ALA A 283 -17.99 18.81 1.56
C ALA A 283 -18.70 19.23 2.87
N GLN A 284 -19.17 18.28 3.68
CA GLN A 284 -19.73 18.58 4.99
C GLN A 284 -18.59 18.58 6.04
N PRO A 285 -18.40 19.67 6.79
CA PRO A 285 -17.28 19.85 7.73
C PRO A 285 -17.38 18.98 8.97
#